data_AF-U6MJ79-F1
#
_entry.id   AF-U6MJ79-F1
#
_cell.length_a   1.000
_cell.length_b   1.000
_cell.length_c   1.000
_cell.angle_alpha   90.00
_cell.angle_beta   90.00
_cell.angle_gamma   90.00
#
_symmetry.space_group_name_H-M   'P 1'
#
loop_
_entity.id
_entity.type
_entity.pdbx_description
1 polymer ?
#
loop_
_entity_poly.entity_id
_entity_poly.type
_entity_poly.pdbx_seq_one_letter_code
_entity_poly.pdbx_strand_id
1 'polypeptide(L)'
;MGNCCRRRKVNSDDEWTVYLNSQQTQESCSNEVVTSKYTLWNFVPKNLWEQFQKTSNVYFIVICALQCIPAISTTNGTPTLALPLAIVVTVNACKDAYEDIQRHQSDRLENHQVTYSLPRSAADSAEFALREARQQQQQQQQQQQQQQQQQQQQQQLLKLGLIARKWRDVKLGDLLVCFKNEAFAADLLLLGSADPRGLAFIETSSLDGETNLKLKQTLPSLKPLFPAALPQTLAAAKLLDGRLSTKPPNRDITAFE
;
A
#
# COMPACT_ATOMS: atom_id res chain seq x y z
N MET A 1 6.77 -4.86 -7.06
CA MET A 1 6.74 -3.51 -7.67
C MET A 1 5.50 -3.41 -8.54
N GLY A 2 4.41 -2.88 -7.97
CA GLY A 2 3.11 -2.76 -8.64
C GLY A 2 3.18 -1.92 -9.92
N ASN A 3 2.50 -2.38 -10.95
CA ASN A 3 2.55 -1.89 -12.35
C ASN A 3 1.85 -0.55 -12.60
N CYS A 4 1.58 0.29 -11.59
CA CYS A 4 0.74 1.46 -11.80
C CYS A 4 1.49 2.68 -12.37
N CYS A 5 2.71 2.99 -11.88
CA CYS A 5 3.50 4.11 -12.42
C CYS A 5 4.17 3.81 -13.77
N ARG A 6 3.94 2.65 -14.38
CA ARG A 6 4.53 2.27 -15.68
C ARG A 6 3.64 2.57 -16.89
N ARG A 7 2.38 2.98 -16.71
CA ARG A 7 1.42 3.07 -17.83
C ARG A 7 1.34 4.43 -18.54
N ARG A 8 1.90 5.51 -18.00
CA ARG A 8 2.00 6.79 -18.72
C ARG A 8 3.38 7.40 -18.48
N LYS A 9 4.12 7.70 -19.55
CA LYS A 9 5.26 8.63 -19.47
C LYS A 9 4.67 9.97 -19.08
N VAL A 10 4.66 10.28 -17.79
CA VAL A 10 4.30 11.62 -17.32
C VAL A 10 5.49 12.51 -17.65
N ASN A 11 5.25 13.58 -18.40
CA ASN A 11 6.32 14.51 -18.76
C ASN A 11 6.72 15.27 -17.49
N SER A 12 7.99 15.61 -17.33
CA SER A 12 8.47 16.33 -16.12
C SER A 12 7.82 17.69 -15.92
N ASP A 13 7.28 18.26 -16.99
CA ASP A 13 6.67 19.58 -17.04
C ASP A 13 5.13 19.52 -16.88
N ASP A 14 4.55 18.31 -16.76
CA ASP A 14 3.11 18.15 -16.59
C ASP A 14 2.71 18.46 -15.14
N GLU A 15 1.79 19.41 -14.97
CA GLU A 15 1.21 19.80 -13.68
C GLU A 15 0.24 18.71 -13.17
N TRP A 16 0.48 18.18 -11.96
CA TRP A 16 -0.40 17.19 -11.32
C TRP A 16 -1.43 17.92 -10.45
N THR A 17 -2.71 17.84 -10.83
CA THR A 17 -3.78 18.57 -10.12
C THR A 17 -4.70 17.62 -9.38
N VAL A 18 -4.89 17.87 -8.08
CA VAL A 18 -5.82 17.17 -7.20
C VAL A 18 -6.94 18.11 -6.80
N TYR A 19 -8.19 17.72 -7.06
CA TYR A 19 -9.35 18.51 -6.69
C TYR A 19 -9.86 18.12 -5.30
N LEU A 20 -10.21 19.08 -4.45
CA LEU A 20 -10.70 18.83 -3.09
C LEU A 20 -12.23 18.76 -3.11
N ASN A 21 -12.80 17.71 -2.50
CA ASN A 21 -14.26 17.46 -2.45
C ASN A 21 -14.97 17.42 -3.83
N SER A 22 -14.22 17.24 -4.92
CA SER A 22 -14.74 17.25 -6.29
C SER A 22 -14.19 16.08 -7.11
N GLN A 23 -14.81 15.82 -8.26
CA GLN A 23 -14.46 14.68 -9.11
C GLN A 23 -13.05 14.86 -9.69
N GLN A 24 -12.21 13.84 -9.54
CA GLN A 24 -10.86 13.86 -10.11
C GLN A 24 -10.93 13.67 -11.63
N THR A 25 -10.17 14.48 -12.36
CA THR A 25 -10.05 14.37 -13.83
C THR A 25 -8.93 13.41 -14.25
N GLN A 26 -7.98 13.15 -13.36
CA GLN A 26 -6.81 12.33 -13.64
C GLN A 26 -7.02 10.88 -13.15
N GLU A 27 -6.51 9.91 -13.91
CA GLU A 27 -6.48 8.51 -13.49
C GLU A 27 -5.40 8.33 -12.41
N SER A 28 -5.82 7.98 -11.20
CA SER A 28 -4.89 7.66 -10.11
C SER A 28 -4.58 6.17 -10.07
N CYS A 29 -3.42 5.82 -9.52
CA CYS A 29 -3.14 4.44 -9.16
C CYS A 29 -4.04 3.95 -8.02
N SER A 30 -4.16 2.62 -7.88
CA SER A 30 -4.72 2.02 -6.68
C SER A 30 -3.71 2.10 -5.54
N ASN A 31 -4.20 2.32 -4.32
CA ASN A 31 -3.39 2.30 -3.10
C ASN A 31 -3.08 0.88 -2.59
N GLU A 32 -3.24 -0.14 -3.44
CA GLU A 32 -2.93 -1.53 -3.10
C GLU A 32 -1.43 -1.80 -3.23
N VAL A 33 -0.81 -2.19 -2.12
CA VAL A 33 0.59 -2.59 -2.05
C VAL A 33 0.74 -4.06 -2.47
N VAL A 34 1.59 -4.32 -3.45
CA VAL A 34 1.91 -5.68 -3.93
C VAL A 34 3.43 -5.87 -3.97
N THR A 35 3.95 -6.60 -2.99
CA THR A 35 5.37 -6.98 -2.86
C THR A 35 5.63 -8.40 -3.35
N SER A 36 4.61 -9.26 -3.38
CA SER A 36 4.67 -10.60 -3.94
C SER A 36 5.15 -10.62 -5.40
N LYS A 37 5.94 -11.64 -5.75
CA LYS A 37 6.56 -11.79 -7.07
C LYS A 37 5.80 -12.74 -7.98
N TYR A 38 5.13 -13.72 -7.38
CA TYR A 38 4.47 -14.80 -8.08
C TYR A 38 2.97 -14.83 -7.78
N THR A 39 2.23 -15.33 -8.75
CA THR A 39 0.86 -15.82 -8.60
C THR A 39 0.91 -17.33 -8.64
N LEU A 40 -0.12 -18.01 -8.13
CA LEU A 40 -0.18 -19.48 -8.15
C LEU A 40 0.09 -20.08 -9.54
N TRP A 41 -0.41 -19.42 -10.60
CA TRP A 41 -0.25 -19.89 -11.98
C TRP A 41 1.12 -19.60 -12.59
N ASN A 42 1.71 -18.43 -12.32
CA ASN A 42 2.98 -18.06 -12.93
C ASN A 42 4.21 -18.48 -12.11
N PHE A 43 4.02 -19.04 -10.91
CA PHE A 43 5.10 -19.44 -10.02
C PHE A 43 6.10 -20.37 -10.72
N VAL A 44 5.65 -21.53 -11.20
CA VAL A 44 6.54 -22.53 -11.82
C VAL A 44 7.30 -21.98 -13.03
N PRO A 45 6.65 -21.44 -14.09
CA PRO A 45 7.38 -21.00 -15.28
C PRO A 45 8.31 -19.82 -14.98
N LYS A 46 7.89 -18.86 -14.15
CA LYS A 46 8.71 -17.69 -13.83
C LYS A 46 9.86 -18.02 -12.89
N ASN A 47 9.62 -18.83 -11.86
CA ASN A 47 10.66 -19.26 -10.93
C ASN A 47 11.72 -20.11 -11.64
N LEU A 48 11.33 -21.07 -12.48
CA LEU A 48 12.29 -21.87 -13.26
C LEU A 48 13.12 -20.99 -14.20
N TRP A 49 12.49 -20.04 -14.89
CA TRP A 49 13.19 -19.09 -15.75
C TRP A 49 14.25 -18.29 -14.97
N GLU A 50 13.87 -17.74 -13.80
CA GLU A 50 14.79 -17.02 -12.91
C GLU A 50 15.91 -17.91 -12.38
N GLN A 51 15.63 -19.18 -12.06
CA GLN A 51 16.65 -20.13 -11.61
C GLN A 51 17.64 -20.47 -12.73
N PHE A 52 17.18 -20.72 -13.96
CA PHE A 52 18.07 -21.10 -15.05
C PHE A 52 18.87 -19.94 -15.65
N GLN A 53 18.53 -18.69 -15.34
CA GLN A 53 19.36 -17.53 -15.68
C GLN A 53 20.53 -17.31 -14.71
N LYS A 54 20.61 -18.03 -13.58
CA LYS A 54 21.74 -17.93 -12.64
C LYS A 54 22.98 -18.60 -13.24
N THR A 55 24.12 -17.93 -13.21
CA THR A 55 25.39 -18.38 -13.82
C THR A 55 25.77 -19.82 -13.45
N SER A 56 25.59 -20.22 -12.18
CA SER A 56 25.86 -21.60 -11.72
C SER A 56 24.94 -22.63 -12.38
N ASN A 57 23.66 -22.30 -12.55
CA ASN A 57 22.68 -23.21 -13.14
C ASN A 57 22.85 -23.31 -14.66
N VAL A 58 23.22 -22.21 -15.34
CA VAL A 58 23.59 -22.23 -16.77
C VAL A 58 24.73 -23.22 -17.02
N TYR A 59 25.77 -23.19 -16.18
CA TYR A 59 26.88 -24.16 -16.27
C TYR A 59 26.38 -25.61 -16.19
N PHE A 60 25.55 -25.95 -15.20
CA PHE A 60 25.02 -27.31 -15.05
C PHE A 60 24.13 -27.74 -16.22
N ILE A 61 23.31 -26.84 -16.77
CA ILE A 61 22.48 -27.12 -17.94
C ILE A 61 23.35 -27.46 -19.15
N VAL A 62 24.40 -26.67 -19.40
CA VAL A 62 25.32 -26.89 -20.53
C VAL A 62 26.01 -28.24 -20.40
N ILE A 63 26.50 -28.59 -19.20
CA ILE A 63 27.13 -29.90 -18.98
C ILE A 63 26.12 -31.04 -19.14
N CYS A 64 24.89 -30.89 -18.62
CA CYS A 64 23.83 -31.89 -18.82
C CYS A 64 23.52 -32.08 -20.31
N ALA A 65 23.46 -30.99 -21.09
CA ALA A 65 23.22 -31.05 -22.53
C ALA A 65 24.36 -31.76 -23.28
N LEU A 66 25.62 -31.49 -22.92
CA LEU A 66 26.78 -32.18 -23.48
C LEU A 66 26.81 -33.66 -23.09
N GLN A 67 26.39 -34.02 -21.87
CA GLN A 67 26.28 -35.41 -21.41
C GLN A 67 25.21 -36.22 -22.14
N CYS A 68 24.22 -35.57 -22.75
CA CYS A 68 23.20 -36.24 -23.57
C CYS A 68 23.74 -36.74 -24.93
N ILE A 69 24.95 -36.34 -25.34
CA ILE A 69 25.55 -36.75 -26.62
C ILE A 69 26.48 -37.96 -26.35
N PRO A 70 26.08 -39.20 -26.72
CA PRO A 70 26.84 -40.41 -26.36
C PRO A 70 28.26 -40.43 -26.93
N ALA A 71 28.50 -39.75 -28.06
CA ALA A 71 29.79 -39.71 -28.74
C ALA A 71 30.87 -38.91 -28.00
N ILE A 72 30.49 -37.97 -27.13
CA ILE A 72 31.43 -37.11 -26.37
C ILE A 72 31.35 -37.35 -24.87
N SER A 73 30.27 -37.98 -24.39
CA SER A 73 30.03 -38.22 -22.96
C SER A 73 30.70 -39.51 -22.49
N THR A 74 31.29 -39.49 -21.29
CA THR A 74 31.77 -40.71 -20.60
C THR A 74 30.65 -41.51 -19.93
N THR A 75 29.42 -41.00 -19.93
CA THR A 75 28.23 -41.56 -19.26
C THR A 75 27.24 -42.19 -20.25
N ASN A 76 27.67 -42.53 -21.47
CA ASN A 76 26.85 -43.15 -22.52
C ASN A 76 25.52 -42.42 -22.79
N GLY A 77 25.53 -41.09 -22.82
CA GLY A 77 24.33 -40.29 -23.11
C GLY A 77 23.41 -40.02 -21.89
N THR A 78 23.80 -40.44 -20.69
CA THR A 78 22.99 -40.20 -19.47
C THR A 78 23.46 -38.93 -18.73
N PRO A 79 22.57 -37.94 -18.50
CA PRO A 79 22.93 -36.70 -17.81
C PRO A 79 22.92 -36.92 -16.29
N THR A 80 24.02 -37.44 -15.75
CA THR A 80 24.14 -37.79 -14.32
C THR A 80 24.01 -36.59 -13.38
N LEU A 81 24.28 -35.37 -13.87
CA LEU A 81 24.12 -34.13 -13.11
C LEU A 81 22.68 -33.61 -13.06
N ALA A 82 21.77 -34.15 -13.88
CA ALA A 82 20.38 -33.70 -13.93
C ALA A 82 19.65 -33.96 -12.61
N LEU A 83 19.90 -35.10 -11.96
CA LEU A 83 19.26 -35.45 -10.69
C LEU A 83 19.70 -34.52 -9.54
N PRO A 84 21.00 -34.32 -9.26
CA PRO A 84 21.45 -33.32 -8.28
C PRO A 84 20.93 -31.91 -8.59
N LEU A 85 20.94 -31.49 -9.86
CA LEU A 85 20.43 -30.19 -10.28
C LEU A 85 18.93 -30.05 -10.00
N ALA A 86 18.13 -31.08 -10.31
CA ALA A 86 16.69 -31.09 -10.06
C ALA A 86 16.38 -30.96 -8.56
N ILE A 87 17.14 -31.64 -7.69
CA ILE A 87 17.00 -31.53 -6.23
C ILE A 87 17.27 -30.10 -5.77
N VAL A 88 18.40 -29.51 -6.20
CA VAL A 88 18.78 -28.13 -5.82
C VAL A 88 17.74 -27.11 -6.31
N VAL A 89 17.29 -27.24 -7.56
CA VAL A 89 16.27 -26.36 -8.14
C VAL A 89 14.95 -26.47 -7.39
N THR A 90 14.57 -27.69 -7.01
CA THR A 90 13.33 -27.95 -6.24
C THR A 90 13.40 -27.33 -4.86
N VAL A 91 14.49 -27.52 -4.12
CA VAL A 91 14.66 -26.93 -2.78
C VAL A 91 14.62 -25.40 -2.83
N ASN A 92 15.28 -24.79 -3.81
CA ASN A 92 15.22 -23.35 -4.02
C ASN A 92 13.81 -22.87 -4.37
N ALA A 93 13.09 -23.59 -5.24
CA ALA A 93 11.71 -23.28 -5.56
C ALA A 93 10.81 -23.35 -4.33
N CYS A 94 10.94 -24.38 -3.49
CA CYS A 94 10.18 -24.50 -2.24
C CYS A 94 10.44 -23.32 -1.29
N LYS A 95 11.71 -22.91 -1.15
CA LYS A 95 12.08 -21.73 -0.36
C LYS A 95 11.44 -20.46 -0.93
N ASP A 96 11.57 -20.23 -2.24
CA ASP A 96 11.02 -19.04 -2.92
C ASP A 96 9.49 -19.00 -2.79
N ALA A 97 8.81 -20.16 -2.89
CA ALA A 97 7.37 -20.27 -2.69
C ALA A 97 6.96 -19.90 -1.25
N TYR A 98 7.68 -20.41 -0.25
CA TYR A 98 7.42 -20.09 1.14
C TYR A 98 7.58 -18.60 1.44
N GLU A 99 8.67 -17.99 0.97
CA GLU A 99 8.89 -16.54 1.10
C GLU A 99 7.79 -15.73 0.40
N ASP A 100 7.34 -16.14 -0.79
CA ASP A 100 6.31 -15.41 -1.51
C ASP A 100 4.93 -15.54 -0.85
N ILE A 101 4.61 -16.69 -0.23
CA ILE A 101 3.41 -16.85 0.60
C ILE A 101 3.43 -15.85 1.78
N GLN A 102 4.59 -15.70 2.45
CA GLN A 102 4.72 -14.71 3.51
C GLN A 102 4.52 -13.27 2.99
N ARG A 103 5.04 -12.94 1.80
CA ARG A 103 4.80 -11.64 1.16
C ARG A 103 3.31 -11.41 0.89
N HIS A 104 2.59 -12.41 0.37
CA HIS A 104 1.14 -12.31 0.19
C HIS A 104 0.39 -12.09 1.50
N GLN A 105 0.81 -12.73 2.59
CA GLN A 105 0.21 -12.51 3.90
C GLN A 105 0.47 -11.08 4.41
N SER A 106 1.71 -10.59 4.29
CA SER A 106 2.08 -9.22 4.67
C SER A 106 1.35 -8.18 3.82
N ASP A 107 1.31 -8.34 2.49
CA ASP A 107 0.56 -7.48 1.57
C ASP A 107 -0.93 -7.44 1.97
N ARG A 108 -1.53 -8.59 2.32
CA ARG A 108 -2.92 -8.63 2.77
C ARG A 108 -3.12 -7.86 4.07
N LEU A 109 -2.24 -8.02 5.05
CA LEU A 109 -2.36 -7.31 6.32
C LEU A 109 -2.30 -5.80 6.12
N GLU A 110 -1.33 -5.32 5.34
CA GLU A 110 -1.15 -3.89 5.09
C GLU A 110 -2.34 -3.28 4.34
N ASN A 111 -2.77 -3.92 3.26
CA ASN A 111 -3.90 -3.46 2.46
C ASN A 111 -5.24 -3.46 3.22
N HIS A 112 -5.35 -4.21 4.32
CA HIS A 112 -6.55 -4.31 5.15
C HIS A 112 -6.50 -3.43 6.41
N GLN A 113 -5.39 -2.72 6.67
CA GLN A 113 -5.37 -1.71 7.71
C GLN A 113 -6.45 -0.65 7.46
N VAL A 114 -6.97 -0.07 8.55
CA VAL A 114 -8.10 0.86 8.50
C VAL A 114 -7.60 2.29 8.73
N THR A 115 -8.16 3.23 7.96
CA THR A 115 -8.00 4.67 8.16
C THR A 115 -9.38 5.34 8.13
N TYR A 116 -9.48 6.58 8.60
CA TYR A 116 -10.74 7.32 8.66
C TYR A 116 -10.72 8.46 7.65
N SER A 117 -11.79 8.53 6.87
CA SER A 117 -11.94 9.52 5.80
C SER A 117 -13.25 10.27 5.92
N LEU A 118 -13.31 11.48 5.36
CA LEU A 118 -14.56 12.17 5.13
C LEU A 118 -15.28 11.58 3.91
N PRO A 119 -16.62 11.44 3.94
CA PRO A 119 -17.39 11.07 2.76
C PRO A 119 -17.28 12.13 1.67
N ARG A 120 -17.05 11.69 0.43
CA ARG A 120 -17.09 12.59 -0.74
C ARG A 120 -18.52 12.93 -1.17
N SER A 121 -19.47 12.05 -0.89
CA SER A 121 -20.87 12.16 -1.31
C SER A 121 -21.81 11.50 -0.31
N ALA A 122 -23.08 11.89 -0.33
CA ALA A 122 -24.14 11.21 0.42
C ALA A 122 -24.25 9.72 0.05
N ALA A 123 -23.93 9.36 -1.20
CA ALA A 123 -23.90 7.97 -1.65
C ALA A 123 -22.82 7.15 -0.93
N ASP A 124 -21.61 7.70 -0.78
CA ASP A 124 -20.51 7.06 -0.06
C ASP A 124 -20.87 6.82 1.41
N SER A 125 -21.52 7.79 2.04
CA SER A 125 -22.02 7.68 3.42
C SER A 125 -23.05 6.56 3.57
N ALA A 126 -24.00 6.46 2.64
CA ALA A 126 -25.03 5.44 2.65
C ALA A 126 -24.44 4.03 2.42
N GLU A 127 -23.51 3.90 1.48
CA GLU A 127 -22.84 2.63 1.21
C GLU A 127 -22.02 2.17 2.41
N PHE A 128 -21.29 3.08 3.06
CA PHE A 128 -20.55 2.75 4.27
C PHE A 128 -21.46 2.31 5.41
N ALA A 129 -22.55 3.03 5.68
CA ALA A 129 -23.52 2.66 6.71
C ALA A 129 -24.09 1.25 6.48
N LEU A 130 -24.36 0.88 5.22
CA LEU A 130 -24.81 -0.46 4.86
C LEU A 130 -23.74 -1.53 5.08
N ARG A 131 -22.47 -1.23 4.74
CA ARG A 131 -21.34 -2.15 4.95
C ARG A 131 -21.09 -2.39 6.44
N GLU A 132 -21.09 -1.33 7.25
CA GLU A 132 -20.95 -1.42 8.70
C GLU A 132 -22.09 -2.25 9.32
N ALA A 133 -23.34 -2.01 8.91
CA ALA A 133 -24.49 -2.80 9.38
C ALA A 133 -24.32 -4.31 9.08
N ARG A 134 -23.83 -4.66 7.88
CA ARG A 134 -23.53 -6.06 7.52
C ARG A 134 -22.39 -6.63 8.36
N GLN A 135 -21.33 -5.86 8.60
CA GLN A 135 -20.20 -6.31 9.41
C GLN A 135 -20.60 -6.52 10.87
N GLN A 136 -21.40 -5.63 11.44
CA GLN A 136 -21.94 -5.80 12.79
C GLN A 136 -22.80 -7.05 12.90
N GLN A 137 -23.63 -7.35 11.89
CA GLN A 137 -24.41 -8.60 11.84
C GLN A 137 -23.50 -9.84 11.83
N GLN A 138 -22.38 -9.81 11.08
CA GLN A 138 -21.42 -10.92 11.03
C GLN A 138 -20.60 -11.05 12.32
N GLN A 139 -20.21 -9.93 12.95
CA GLN A 139 -19.43 -9.92 14.19
C GLN A 139 -20.25 -10.33 15.41
N GLN A 140 -21.56 -10.01 15.43
CA GLN A 140 -22.48 -10.49 16.47
C GLN A 140 -22.56 -12.03 16.52
N GLN A 141 -22.20 -12.71 15.43
CA GLN A 141 -22.15 -14.17 15.40
C GLN A 141 -20.83 -14.77 15.94
N GLN A 142 -19.77 -13.96 16.18
CA GLN A 142 -18.42 -14.52 16.39
C GLN A 142 -17.68 -14.27 17.71
N GLN A 143 -17.98 -13.29 18.59
CA GLN A 143 -17.50 -13.34 19.99
C GLN A 143 -18.02 -12.17 20.86
N GLN A 144 -18.65 -12.53 21.99
CA GLN A 144 -18.90 -11.65 23.12
C GLN A 144 -17.65 -11.61 24.02
N GLN A 145 -17.17 -10.39 24.33
CA GLN A 145 -16.51 -9.93 25.58
C GLN A 145 -15.22 -9.07 25.44
N GLN A 146 -14.50 -9.02 24.31
CA GLN A 146 -13.33 -8.10 24.17
C GLN A 146 -13.61 -6.79 23.40
N GLN A 147 -14.81 -6.58 22.85
CA GLN A 147 -15.06 -5.49 21.89
C GLN A 147 -15.45 -4.13 22.49
N GLN A 148 -15.66 -3.98 23.80
CA GLN A 148 -16.31 -2.77 24.34
C GLN A 148 -15.48 -1.47 24.21
N GLN A 149 -14.16 -1.50 24.35
CA GLN A 149 -13.34 -0.27 24.23
C GLN A 149 -13.17 0.19 22.78
N GLN A 150 -12.90 -0.72 21.84
CA GLN A 150 -12.82 -0.36 20.41
C GLN A 150 -14.19 0.08 19.87
N GLN A 151 -15.28 -0.55 20.30
CA GLN A 151 -16.64 -0.14 19.91
C GLN A 151 -16.97 1.28 20.37
N GLN A 152 -16.56 1.71 21.57
CA GLN A 152 -16.83 3.08 22.05
C GLN A 152 -16.13 4.14 21.20
N GLN A 153 -14.86 3.93 20.86
CA GLN A 153 -14.11 4.85 20.01
C GLN A 153 -14.70 4.89 18.60
N GLN A 154 -15.04 3.72 18.04
CA GLN A 154 -15.67 3.61 16.72
C GLN A 154 -17.05 4.30 16.68
N GLN A 155 -17.86 4.13 17.74
CA GLN A 155 -19.14 4.83 17.89
C GLN A 155 -18.99 6.35 18.01
N GLN A 156 -17.93 6.85 18.66
CA GLN A 156 -17.66 8.29 18.72
C GLN A 156 -17.24 8.85 17.35
N LEU A 157 -16.43 8.11 16.58
CA LEU A 157 -16.02 8.52 15.23
C LEU A 157 -17.18 8.52 14.24
N LEU A 158 -18.09 7.54 14.36
CA LEU A 158 -19.34 7.48 13.59
C LEU A 158 -20.24 8.70 13.87
N LYS A 159 -20.29 9.20 15.11
CA LYS A 159 -21.01 10.44 15.44
C LYS A 159 -20.44 11.69 14.76
N LEU A 160 -19.17 11.66 14.38
CA LEU A 160 -18.52 12.75 13.63
C LEU A 160 -18.72 12.65 12.11
N GLY A 161 -19.39 11.61 11.63
CA GLY A 161 -19.62 11.37 10.21
C GLY A 161 -18.37 10.95 9.44
N LEU A 162 -17.39 10.34 10.12
CA LEU A 162 -16.21 9.75 9.50
C LEU A 162 -16.51 8.32 9.03
N ILE A 163 -15.85 7.94 7.93
CA ILE A 163 -15.99 6.64 7.28
C ILE A 163 -14.68 5.86 7.43
N ALA A 164 -14.77 4.66 7.99
CA ALA A 164 -13.65 3.73 8.00
C ALA A 164 -13.41 3.18 6.59
N ARG A 165 -12.17 3.30 6.10
CA ARG A 165 -11.72 2.77 4.82
C ARG A 165 -10.51 1.88 5.01
N LYS A 166 -10.43 0.81 4.23
CA LYS A 166 -9.20 0.03 4.12
C LYS A 166 -8.15 0.82 3.37
N TRP A 167 -6.87 0.63 3.68
CA TRP A 167 -5.78 1.33 3.01
C TRP A 167 -5.83 1.17 1.49
N ARG A 168 -6.10 -0.04 0.98
CA ARG A 168 -6.24 -0.29 -0.46
C ARG A 168 -7.37 0.51 -1.16
N ASP A 169 -8.36 0.95 -0.39
CA ASP A 169 -9.56 1.63 -0.89
C ASP A 169 -9.45 3.16 -0.80
N VAL A 170 -8.35 3.68 -0.24
CA VAL A 170 -8.04 5.12 -0.23
C VAL A 170 -7.77 5.59 -1.65
N LYS A 171 -8.35 6.73 -2.02
CA LYS A 171 -8.25 7.32 -3.35
C LYS A 171 -7.69 8.74 -3.29
N LEU A 172 -7.08 9.16 -4.38
CA LEU A 172 -6.59 10.53 -4.55
C LEU A 172 -7.70 11.56 -4.30
N GLY A 173 -7.44 12.54 -3.46
CA GLY A 173 -8.40 13.56 -3.03
C GLY A 173 -9.25 13.17 -1.81
N ASP A 174 -9.04 11.99 -1.21
CA ASP A 174 -9.66 11.67 0.08
C ASP A 174 -9.09 12.56 1.19
N LEU A 175 -9.99 13.13 1.99
CA LEU A 175 -9.60 13.84 3.21
C LEU A 175 -9.54 12.83 4.36
N LEU A 176 -8.33 12.54 4.81
CA LEU A 176 -8.08 11.58 5.90
C LEU A 176 -7.89 12.29 7.24
N VAL A 177 -8.34 11.61 8.30
CA VAL A 177 -8.08 11.99 9.68
C VAL A 177 -7.13 10.96 10.27
N CYS A 178 -5.94 11.40 10.65
CA CYS A 178 -4.92 10.55 11.26
C CYS A 178 -4.88 10.81 12.77
N PHE A 179 -4.93 9.74 13.57
CA PHE A 179 -4.80 9.85 15.02
C PHE A 179 -3.35 9.67 15.46
N LYS A 180 -3.11 10.00 16.73
CA LYS A 180 -1.78 9.86 17.34
C LYS A 180 -1.34 8.39 17.31
N ASN A 181 -0.08 8.16 16.96
CA ASN A 181 0.54 6.82 16.87
C ASN A 181 -0.07 5.90 15.80
N GLU A 182 -0.73 6.47 14.78
CA GLU A 182 -1.17 5.72 13.60
C GLU A 182 -0.20 5.91 12.44
N ALA A 183 -0.02 4.86 11.65
CA ALA A 183 0.70 4.93 10.39
C ALA A 183 -0.14 5.62 9.31
N PHE A 184 0.53 6.22 8.33
CA PHE A 184 -0.14 6.87 7.21
C PHE A 184 -0.44 5.87 6.09
N ALA A 185 -1.67 5.91 5.59
CA ALA A 185 -2.10 5.01 4.52
C ALA A 185 -1.54 5.37 3.13
N ALA A 186 -1.09 6.61 2.94
CA ALA A 186 -0.59 7.17 1.69
C ALA A 186 0.24 8.44 1.96
N ASP A 187 0.76 9.08 0.92
CA ASP A 187 1.36 10.40 0.99
C ASP A 187 0.27 11.46 1.25
N LEU A 188 0.43 12.28 2.29
CA LEU A 188 -0.60 13.22 2.75
C LEU A 188 -0.09 14.66 2.79
N LEU A 189 -0.96 15.59 2.42
CA LEU A 189 -0.77 17.02 2.67
C LEU A 189 -1.46 17.43 3.98
N LEU A 190 -0.70 18.02 4.90
CA LEU A 190 -1.21 18.46 6.20
C LEU A 190 -2.06 19.73 6.06
N LEU A 191 -3.38 19.60 6.18
CA LEU A 191 -4.33 20.72 6.11
C LEU A 191 -4.56 21.41 7.48
N GLY A 192 -4.71 20.60 8.53
CA GLY A 192 -5.03 21.04 9.89
C GLY A 192 -4.37 20.13 10.92
N SER A 193 -4.25 20.61 12.16
CA SER A 193 -3.76 19.82 13.29
C SER A 193 -4.55 20.13 14.56
N ALA A 194 -4.53 19.21 15.52
CA ALA A 194 -5.08 19.43 16.85
C ALA A 194 -4.25 20.44 17.69
N ASP A 195 -3.00 20.71 17.32
CA ASP A 195 -2.23 21.81 17.91
C ASP A 195 -2.75 23.14 17.34
N PRO A 196 -3.17 24.13 18.16
CA PRO A 196 -3.65 25.43 17.70
C PRO A 196 -2.66 26.21 16.81
N ARG A 197 -1.36 25.90 16.91
CA ARG A 197 -0.31 26.49 16.06
C ARG A 197 -0.24 25.83 14.68
N GLY A 198 -1.00 24.76 14.47
CA GLY A 198 -1.04 23.99 13.22
C GLY A 198 0.19 23.10 13.03
N LEU A 199 0.73 22.57 14.12
CA LEU A 199 1.94 21.75 14.16
C LEU A 199 1.61 20.25 14.29
N ALA A 200 2.37 19.40 13.63
CA ALA A 200 2.31 17.96 13.76
C ALA A 200 3.72 17.39 13.88
N PHE A 201 3.87 16.32 14.67
CA PHE A 201 5.13 15.60 14.81
C PHE A 201 5.01 14.27 14.11
N ILE A 202 5.96 13.97 13.23
CA ILE A 202 5.99 12.74 12.43
C ILE A 202 7.27 11.99 12.73
N GLU A 203 7.13 10.70 12.99
CA GLU A 203 8.26 9.77 13.06
C GLU A 203 8.57 9.26 11.65
N THR A 204 9.83 9.36 11.22
CA THR A 204 10.28 8.87 9.91
C THR A 204 11.25 7.70 9.98
N SER A 205 11.33 7.03 11.14
CA SER A 205 12.26 5.92 11.40
C SER A 205 12.18 4.79 10.37
N SER A 206 11.01 4.56 9.77
CA SER A 206 10.80 3.56 8.72
C SER A 206 11.31 3.98 7.33
N LEU A 207 11.60 5.25 7.11
CA LEU A 207 12.05 5.81 5.82
C LEU A 207 13.56 6.08 5.80
N ASP A 208 14.10 6.73 6.83
CA ASP A 208 15.50 7.18 6.88
C ASP A 208 16.29 6.63 8.08
N GLY A 209 15.63 5.86 8.96
CA GLY A 209 16.26 5.33 10.18
C GLY A 209 16.49 6.36 11.28
N GLU A 210 16.03 7.61 11.11
CA GLU A 210 16.12 8.63 12.14
C GLU A 210 15.05 8.38 13.22
N THR A 211 15.46 8.40 14.50
CA THR A 211 14.54 8.19 15.63
C THR A 211 13.89 9.49 16.13
N ASN A 212 14.30 10.63 15.58
CA ASN A 212 13.80 11.92 15.99
C ASN A 212 12.46 12.23 15.32
N LEU A 213 11.57 12.89 16.06
CA LEU A 213 10.33 13.41 15.51
C LEU A 213 10.60 14.64 14.66
N LYS A 214 10.12 14.62 13.42
CA LYS A 214 10.18 15.75 12.49
C LYS A 214 8.94 16.62 12.69
N LEU A 215 9.15 17.91 12.91
CA LEU A 215 8.09 18.89 12.97
C LEU A 215 7.59 19.20 11.56
N LYS A 216 6.29 19.08 11.33
CA LYS A 216 5.59 19.55 10.14
C LYS A 216 4.57 20.60 10.52
N GLN A 217 4.38 21.59 9.65
CA GLN A 217 3.51 22.72 9.89
C GLN A 217 2.53 22.91 8.73
N THR A 218 1.27 23.16 9.08
CA THR A 218 0.21 23.56 8.14
C THR A 218 0.51 24.91 7.48
N LEU A 219 -0.02 25.11 6.28
CA LEU A 219 0.05 26.40 5.61
C LEU A 219 -0.57 27.50 6.49
N PRO A 220 0.11 28.65 6.70
CA PRO A 220 -0.41 29.74 7.54
C PRO A 220 -1.81 30.21 7.13
N SER A 221 -2.09 30.22 5.81
CA SER A 221 -3.39 30.59 5.25
C SER A 221 -4.52 29.60 5.59
N LEU A 222 -4.19 28.34 5.89
CA LEU A 222 -5.17 27.31 6.25
C LEU A 222 -5.45 27.26 7.76
N LYS A 223 -4.56 27.77 8.61
CA LYS A 223 -4.74 27.81 10.08
C LYS A 223 -6.08 28.40 10.54
N PRO A 224 -6.55 29.57 10.03
CA PRO A 224 -7.84 30.11 10.46
C PRO A 224 -9.03 29.27 9.96
N LEU A 225 -8.86 28.46 8.92
CA LEU A 225 -9.91 27.61 8.36
C LEU A 225 -10.08 26.31 9.15
N PHE A 226 -9.01 25.81 9.78
CA PHE A 226 -9.00 24.54 10.51
C PHE A 226 -8.73 24.76 12.01
N PRO A 227 -9.79 24.92 12.82
CA PRO A 227 -9.63 25.01 14.28
C PRO A 227 -9.13 23.67 14.86
N ALA A 228 -8.60 23.73 16.08
CA ALA A 228 -8.05 22.56 16.79
C ALA A 228 -9.11 21.50 17.17
N ALA A 229 -10.38 21.91 17.31
CA ALA A 229 -11.47 21.01 17.68
C ALA A 229 -11.96 20.21 16.49
N LEU A 230 -11.73 18.89 16.52
CA LEU A 230 -12.05 17.95 15.43
C LEU A 230 -13.44 18.15 14.79
N PRO A 231 -14.56 18.27 15.53
CA PRO A 231 -15.88 18.42 14.90
C PRO A 231 -16.00 19.68 14.04
N GLN A 232 -15.37 20.78 14.46
CA GLN A 232 -15.36 22.06 13.74
C GLN A 232 -14.45 21.96 12.52
N THR A 233 -13.28 21.31 12.66
CA THR A 233 -12.37 21.02 11.55
C THR A 233 -13.06 20.21 10.46
N LEU A 234 -13.83 19.19 10.82
CA LEU A 234 -14.55 18.34 9.86
C LEU A 234 -15.67 19.12 9.16
N ALA A 235 -16.36 20.01 9.86
CA ALA A 235 -17.37 20.88 9.24
C ALA A 235 -16.72 21.84 8.22
N ALA A 236 -15.58 22.45 8.56
CA ALA A 236 -14.82 23.29 7.64
C ALA A 236 -14.28 22.50 6.43
N ALA A 237 -13.76 21.30 6.68
CA ALA A 237 -13.23 20.42 5.64
C ALA A 237 -14.29 19.99 4.61
N LYS A 238 -15.56 19.83 5.02
CA LYS A 238 -16.68 19.53 4.10
C LYS A 238 -17.03 20.69 3.17
N LEU A 239 -16.79 21.93 3.62
CA LEU A 239 -17.05 23.15 2.84
C LEU A 239 -15.85 23.58 2.00
N LEU A 240 -14.69 22.95 2.20
CA LEU A 240 -13.49 23.26 1.45
C LEU A 240 -13.69 22.87 0.00
N ASP A 241 -13.54 23.83 -0.90
CA ASP A 241 -13.43 23.58 -2.33
C ASP A 241 -12.13 24.22 -2.83
N GLY A 242 -11.49 23.57 -3.78
CA GLY A 242 -10.20 24.01 -4.28
C GLY A 242 -9.46 22.94 -5.05
N ARG A 243 -8.28 23.32 -5.53
CA ARG A 243 -7.36 22.43 -6.21
C ARG A 243 -5.96 22.60 -5.67
N LEU A 244 -5.25 21.48 -5.56
CA LEU A 244 -3.84 21.42 -5.27
C LEU A 244 -3.13 21.12 -6.57
N SER A 245 -2.11 21.91 -6.88
CA SER A 245 -1.22 21.67 -8.01
C SER A 245 0.14 21.29 -7.46
N THR A 246 0.72 20.22 -8.00
CA THR A 246 2.01 19.68 -7.59
C THR A 246 2.76 19.19 -8.82
N LYS A 247 4.05 18.92 -8.67
CA LYS A 247 4.77 18.10 -9.64
C LYS A 247 4.27 16.65 -9.64
N PRO A 248 4.52 15.89 -10.72
CA PRO A 248 4.26 14.45 -10.74
C PRO A 248 5.04 13.71 -9.66
N PRO A 249 4.54 12.55 -9.19
CA PRO A 249 5.21 11.77 -8.17
C PRO A 249 6.61 11.36 -8.63
N ASN A 250 7.61 11.72 -7.81
CA ASN A 250 9.01 11.44 -8.05
C ASN A 250 9.56 10.50 -6.94
N ARG A 251 10.84 10.11 -7.04
CA ARG A 251 11.50 9.24 -6.04
C ARG A 251 12.31 10.04 -5.01
N ASP A 252 12.27 11.36 -5.06
CA ASP A 252 12.97 12.22 -4.12
C ASP A 252 12.15 12.33 -2.83
N ILE A 253 12.73 11.89 -1.72
CA ILE A 253 12.09 11.92 -0.40
C ILE A 253 12.29 13.26 0.32
N THR A 254 13.13 14.15 -0.22
CA THR A 254 13.54 15.41 0.41
C THR A 254 12.80 16.62 -0.14
N ALA A 255 12.37 16.56 -1.40
CA ALA A 255 11.76 17.67 -2.10
C ALA A 255 10.31 17.36 -2.51
N PHE A 256 9.41 18.28 -2.19
CA PHE A 256 8.03 18.31 -2.66
C PHE A 256 7.72 19.71 -3.13
N GLU A 257 7.26 19.84 -4.38
CA GLU A 257 6.96 21.10 -5.06
C GLU A 257 5.59 21.06 -5.70
#